data_AF-I4EH13-F1
#
_entry.id   AF-I4EH13-F1
#
_cell.length_a   1.000
_cell.length_b   1.000
_cell.length_c   1.000
_cell.angle_alpha   90.00
_cell.angle_beta   90.00
_cell.angle_gamma   90.00
#
_symmetry.space_group_name_H-M   'P 1'
#
loop_
_entity.id
_entity.type
_entity.pdbx_description
1 polymer ?
#
loop_
_entity_poly.entity_id
_entity_poly.type
_entity_poly.pdbx_seq_one_letter_code
_entity_poly.pdbx_strand_id
1 'polypeptide(L)'
;MASLIGSFRRGRWLRSRPSPGSLWTSATFPPGRTPGSRWQNHLERLLAGWVHELRVPIYRGREVTGFAQDETGVDVELSDGPSLRAEYLVGCDGGRSLVRKAAGIEFPGWDPTSSHLIAEVELVEEPAWGLCRDALGIHSLSSMGDGGPVRRCDIR
;
A
#
# COMPACT_ATOMS: atom_id res chain seq x y z
N MET A 1 -4.78 3.57 8.49
CA MET A 1 -3.44 3.91 8.00
C MET A 1 -2.43 3.54 9.06
N ALA A 2 -1.45 2.70 8.73
CA ALA A 2 -0.39 2.26 9.65
C ALA A 2 0.95 2.66 9.04
N SER A 3 1.63 3.62 9.65
CA SER A 3 3.01 3.96 9.31
C SER A 3 3.91 2.90 9.93
N LEU A 4 4.56 2.09 9.08
CA LEU A 4 5.52 1.09 9.53
C LEU A 4 6.87 1.79 9.70
N ILE A 5 7.28 2.04 10.95
CA ILE A 5 8.62 2.57 11.25
C ILE A 5 9.47 1.36 11.69
N GLY A 6 10.22 0.79 10.74
CA GLY A 6 11.15 -0.31 10.99
C GLY A 6 12.59 0.20 11.08
N SER A 7 13.28 -0.10 12.18
CA SER A 7 14.74 0.07 12.26
C SER A 7 15.42 -1.09 11.53
N PHE A 8 16.05 -0.82 10.40
CA PHE A 8 16.84 -1.79 9.64
C PHE A 8 18.32 -1.67 10.03
N ARG A 9 18.92 -2.74 10.58
CA ARG A 9 20.36 -2.77 10.92
C ARG A 9 21.18 -3.37 9.77
N ARG A 10 22.05 -2.52 9.22
CA ARG A 10 23.20 -2.78 8.30
C ARG A 10 22.94 -3.54 6.99
N GLY A 11 23.10 -2.82 5.88
CA GLY A 11 23.39 -3.35 4.55
C GLY A 11 23.86 -2.22 3.61
N ARG A 12 25.03 -2.39 2.97
CA ARG A 12 25.69 -1.41 2.09
C ARG A 12 24.88 -1.18 0.81
N TRP A 13 24.58 0.08 0.48
CA TRP A 13 24.03 0.47 -0.83
C TRP A 13 25.15 0.41 -1.88
N LEU A 14 25.34 -0.75 -2.52
CA LEU A 14 26.15 -0.85 -3.72
C LEU A 14 25.30 -0.37 -4.90
N ARG A 15 25.67 0.78 -5.48
CA ARG A 15 25.14 1.23 -6.77
C ARG A 15 25.70 0.30 -7.86
N SER A 16 25.17 -0.91 -8.00
CA SER A 16 25.54 -1.81 -9.09
C SER A 16 24.70 -1.51 -10.32
N ARG A 17 25.36 -1.24 -11.45
CA ARG A 17 24.74 -1.38 -12.78
C ARG A 17 24.17 -2.79 -12.88
N PRO A 18 22.96 -2.98 -13.44
CA PRO A 18 22.41 -4.32 -13.57
C PRO A 18 23.30 -5.16 -14.49
N SER A 19 23.87 -6.24 -13.97
CA SER A 19 24.42 -7.32 -14.78
C SER A 19 23.27 -8.16 -15.32
N PRO A 20 23.32 -8.64 -16.58
CA PRO A 20 22.32 -9.56 -17.10
C PRO A 20 22.34 -10.84 -16.23
N GLY A 21 21.25 -11.11 -15.51
CA GLY A 21 21.13 -12.30 -14.66
C GLY A 21 20.72 -12.07 -13.20
N SER A 22 20.42 -10.84 -12.77
CA SER A 22 19.87 -10.62 -11.43
C SER A 22 18.44 -11.18 -11.33
N LEU A 23 18.33 -12.42 -10.85
CA LEU A 23 17.09 -12.99 -10.36
C LEU A 23 16.59 -12.12 -9.21
N TRP A 24 15.52 -11.38 -9.45
CA TRP A 24 14.72 -10.82 -8.38
C TRP A 24 14.25 -11.97 -7.51
N THR A 25 14.76 -12.09 -6.28
CA THR A 25 14.21 -13.04 -5.32
C THR A 25 12.78 -12.61 -5.02
N SER A 26 11.83 -13.27 -5.65
CA SER A 26 10.43 -13.25 -5.27
C SER A 26 10.36 -13.56 -3.77
N ALA A 27 9.71 -12.69 -3.00
CA ALA A 27 9.35 -13.01 -1.62
C ALA A 27 8.60 -14.35 -1.65
N THR A 28 9.23 -15.40 -1.11
CA THR A 28 8.64 -16.73 -1.10
C THR A 28 7.60 -16.75 0.00
N PHE A 29 6.33 -16.67 -0.37
CA PHE A 29 5.23 -16.81 0.58
C PHE A 29 5.13 -18.26 1.07
N PRO A 30 4.80 -18.51 2.35
CA PRO A 30 4.54 -19.86 2.83
C PRO A 30 3.36 -20.51 2.07
N PRO A 31 3.32 -21.85 1.96
CA PRO A 31 2.18 -22.56 1.38
C PRO A 31 0.86 -22.16 2.06
N GLY A 32 -0.17 -21.86 1.26
CA GLY A 32 -1.50 -21.42 1.77
C GLY A 32 -1.59 -19.94 2.17
N ARG A 33 -0.49 -19.19 2.05
CA ARG A 33 -0.41 -17.75 2.37
C ARG A 33 -0.12 -16.87 1.15
N THR A 34 -0.21 -17.44 -0.06
CA THR A 34 -0.10 -16.69 -1.31
C THR A 34 -1.22 -15.64 -1.38
N PRO A 35 -0.91 -14.38 -1.75
CA PRO A 35 -1.94 -13.40 -2.09
C PRO A 35 -2.63 -13.84 -3.40
N GLY A 36 -3.56 -14.79 -3.32
CA GLY A 36 -4.58 -14.96 -4.36
C GLY A 36 -5.53 -13.77 -4.36
N SER A 37 -6.60 -13.79 -5.16
CA SER A 37 -7.70 -12.81 -5.16
C SER A 37 -8.34 -12.71 -3.77
N ARG A 38 -7.73 -11.95 -2.88
CA ARG A 38 -8.15 -11.69 -1.51
C ARG A 38 -8.40 -10.21 -1.38
N TRP A 39 -9.43 -9.87 -0.62
CA TRP A 39 -9.71 -8.48 -0.31
C TRP A 39 -8.53 -7.83 0.42
N GLN A 40 -8.25 -6.58 0.08
CA GLN A 40 -7.12 -5.82 0.63
C GLN A 40 -7.11 -5.84 2.17
N ASN A 41 -8.28 -5.70 2.81
CA ASN A 41 -8.42 -5.76 4.27
C ASN A 41 -8.02 -7.13 4.88
N HIS A 42 -8.15 -8.22 4.13
CA HIS A 42 -7.73 -9.55 4.56
C HIS A 42 -6.21 -9.70 4.41
N LEU A 43 -5.66 -9.25 3.28
CA LEU A 43 -4.23 -9.25 3.05
C LEU A 43 -3.49 -8.39 4.09
N GLU A 44 -3.96 -7.18 4.37
CA GLU A 44 -3.38 -6.29 5.38
C GLU A 44 -3.39 -6.93 6.78
N ARG A 45 -4.45 -7.66 7.13
CA ARG A 45 -4.52 -8.40 8.40
C ARG A 45 -3.51 -9.54 8.48
N LEU A 46 -3.36 -10.32 7.40
CA LEU A 46 -2.35 -11.38 7.32
C LEU A 46 -0.94 -10.82 7.47
N LEU A 47 -0.62 -9.76 6.71
CA LEU A 47 0.68 -9.10 6.78
C LEU A 47 0.95 -8.53 8.17
N ALA A 48 -0.03 -7.88 8.80
CA ALA A 48 0.09 -7.37 10.16
C ALA A 48 0.34 -8.50 11.19
N GLY A 49 -0.29 -9.66 10.99
CA GLY A 49 -0.02 -10.85 11.80
C GLY A 49 1.44 -11.31 11.68
N TRP A 50 1.99 -11.36 10.46
CA TRP A 50 3.39 -11.78 10.26
C TRP A 50 4.38 -10.79 10.86
N VAL A 51 4.13 -9.49 10.69
CA VAL A 51 4.97 -8.44 11.29
C VAL A 51 4.99 -8.56 12.82
N HIS A 52 3.85 -8.93 13.42
CA HIS A 52 3.77 -9.18 14.85
C HIS A 52 4.56 -10.41 15.29
N GLU A 53 4.49 -11.52 14.54
CA GLU A 53 5.31 -12.72 14.78
C GLU A 53 6.82 -12.41 14.73
N LEU A 54 7.22 -11.49 13.85
CA LEU A 54 8.59 -10.99 13.72
C LEU A 54 8.99 -9.96 14.79
N ARG A 55 8.09 -9.62 15.73
CA ARG A 55 8.31 -8.67 16.83
C ARG A 55 8.72 -7.27 16.37
N VAL A 56 8.27 -6.86 15.19
CA VAL A 56 8.47 -5.49 14.71
C VAL A 56 7.40 -4.59 15.37
N PRO A 57 7.80 -3.50 16.06
CA PRO A 57 6.84 -2.57 16.67
C PRO A 57 5.97 -1.89 15.62
N ILE A 58 4.67 -1.76 15.91
CA ILE A 58 3.73 -1.00 15.07
C ILE A 58 3.03 0.05 15.94
N TYR A 59 3.27 1.32 15.63
CA TYR A 59 2.63 2.46 16.28
C TYR A 59 1.43 2.91 15.42
N ARG A 60 0.22 2.58 15.85
CA ARG A 60 -1.03 3.01 15.18
C ARG A 60 -1.51 4.33 15.76
N GLY A 61 -2.24 5.09 14.95
CA GLY A 61 -2.76 6.41 15.36
C GLY A 61 -1.70 7.50 15.46
N ARG A 62 -0.46 7.21 15.03
CA ARG A 62 0.64 8.17 14.99
C ARG A 62 0.92 8.57 13.56
N GLU A 63 0.57 9.80 13.21
CA GLU A 63 0.80 10.33 11.88
C GLU A 63 2.20 10.95 11.80
N VAL A 64 2.91 10.72 10.70
CA VAL A 64 4.19 11.41 10.44
C VAL A 64 3.87 12.76 9.84
N THR A 65 4.33 13.84 10.46
CA THR A 65 4.09 15.22 10.00
C THR A 65 5.29 15.83 9.28
N GLY A 66 6.47 15.26 9.50
CA GLY A 66 7.72 15.78 8.96
C GLY A 66 8.89 14.87 9.31
N PHE A 67 10.07 15.21 8.79
CA PHE A 67 11.32 14.62 9.23
C PHE A 67 12.50 15.54 8.92
N ALA A 68 13.57 15.39 9.70
CA ALA A 68 14.88 15.99 9.43
C ALA A 68 15.93 14.88 9.37
N GLN A 69 16.90 14.99 8.47
CA GLN A 69 17.99 14.02 8.38
C GLN A 69 19.34 14.70 8.58
N ASP A 70 20.28 13.94 9.13
CA ASP A 70 21.69 14.30 9.29
C ASP A 70 22.59 13.13 8.88
N GLU A 71 23.90 13.25 9.09
CA GLU A 71 24.88 12.23 8.70
C GLU A 71 24.70 10.87 9.40
N THR A 72 23.95 10.83 10.50
CA THR A 72 23.81 9.67 11.39
C THR A 72 22.40 9.08 11.38
N GLY A 73 21.43 9.68 10.69
CA GLY A 73 20.06 9.16 10.61
C GLY A 73 18.99 10.22 10.35
N VAL A 74 17.76 9.88 10.72
CA VAL A 74 16.53 10.63 10.48
C VAL A 74 15.75 10.77 11.78
N ASP A 75 15.37 12.00 12.11
CA ASP A 75 14.38 12.33 13.13
C ASP A 75 13.01 12.46 12.47
N VAL A 76 12.09 11.59 12.86
CA VAL A 76 10.72 11.53 12.35
C VAL A 76 9.82 12.30 13.31
N GLU A 77 9.18 13.34 12.81
CA GLU A 77 8.20 14.12 13.55
C GLU A 77 6.84 13.43 13.51
N LEU A 78 6.21 13.31 14.67
CA LEU A 78 4.91 12.68 14.83
C LEU A 78 3.87 13.71 15.24
N SER A 79 2.62 13.50 14.82
CA SER A 79 1.46 14.29 15.23
C SER A 79 1.24 14.29 16.74
N ASP A 80 1.67 13.22 17.41
CA ASP A 80 1.44 12.96 18.81
C ASP A 80 2.72 12.52 19.53
N GLY A 81 3.21 13.36 20.44
CA GLY A 81 4.34 13.05 21.30
C GLY A 81 5.71 13.37 20.70
N PRO A 82 6.80 12.77 21.24
CA PRO A 82 8.16 13.08 20.83
C PRO A 82 8.51 12.50 19.46
N SER A 83 9.50 13.08 18.80
CA SER A 83 10.08 12.55 17.57
C SER A 83 10.70 11.17 17.78
N LEU A 84 10.75 10.38 16.71
CA LEU A 84 11.43 9.09 16.68
C LEU A 84 12.71 9.15 15.87
N ARG A 85 13.81 8.65 16.43
CA ARG A 85 15.09 8.53 15.73
C ARG A 85 15.21 7.18 15.02
N ALA A 86 15.66 7.19 13.78
CA ALA A 86 15.98 5.98 13.01
C ALA A 86 17.22 6.19 12.12
N GLU A 87 17.87 5.11 11.69
CA GLU A 87 18.96 5.19 10.69
C GLU A 87 18.41 5.45 9.28
N TYR A 88 17.18 5.00 9.01
CA TYR A 88 16.51 5.13 7.71
C TYR A 88 15.02 5.37 7.90
N LEU A 89 14.43 6.10 6.95
CA LEU A 89 12.99 6.29 6.81
C LEU A 89 12.52 5.78 5.45
N VAL A 90 11.46 4.96 5.44
CA VAL A 90 10.84 4.43 4.22
C VAL A 90 9.39 4.92 4.14
N GLY A 91 9.06 5.65 3.08
CA GLY A 91 7.71 6.18 2.84
C GLY A 91 6.76 5.13 2.28
N CYS A 92 6.04 4.43 3.17
CA CYS A 92 4.94 3.51 2.82
C CYS A 92 3.55 4.15 3.02
N ASP A 93 3.45 5.47 2.80
CA ASP A 93 2.32 6.35 3.13
C ASP A 93 1.40 6.66 1.92
N GLY A 94 1.41 5.78 0.91
CA GLY A 94 0.47 5.78 -0.21
C GLY A 94 0.74 6.83 -1.29
N GLY A 95 -0.16 6.95 -2.27
CA GLY A 95 0.04 7.79 -3.46
C GLY A 95 0.24 9.28 -3.17
N ARG A 96 -0.31 9.77 -2.06
CA ARG A 96 -0.19 11.17 -1.61
C ARG A 96 1.00 11.42 -0.65
N SER A 97 1.91 10.46 -0.56
CA SER A 97 3.07 10.42 0.34
C SER A 97 3.62 11.79 0.74
N LEU A 98 3.61 12.05 2.04
CA LEU A 98 4.29 13.16 2.68
C LEU A 98 5.80 12.95 2.62
N VAL A 99 6.27 11.73 2.89
CA VAL A 99 7.70 11.40 2.92
C VAL A 99 8.37 11.71 1.58
N ARG A 100 7.76 11.28 0.47
CA ARG A 100 8.26 11.57 -0.89
C ARG A 100 8.36 13.07 -1.15
N LYS A 101 7.33 13.83 -0.79
CA LYS A 101 7.26 15.29 -1.02
C LYS A 101 8.32 16.02 -0.19
N ALA A 102 8.40 15.71 1.10
CA ALA A 102 9.37 16.33 2.01
C ALA A 102 10.83 15.97 1.65
N ALA A 103 11.07 14.79 1.09
CA ALA A 103 12.37 14.41 0.55
C ALA A 103 12.75 15.12 -0.77
N GLY A 104 11.86 15.94 -1.35
CA GLY A 104 12.10 16.59 -2.64
C GLY A 104 12.14 15.63 -3.82
N ILE A 105 11.56 14.43 -3.70
CA ILE A 105 11.55 13.43 -4.77
C ILE A 105 10.44 13.77 -5.75
N GLU A 106 10.83 14.13 -6.98
CA GLU A 106 9.90 14.40 -8.06
C GLU A 106 9.06 13.16 -8.41
N PHE A 107 7.81 13.40 -8.81
CA PHE A 107 6.90 12.34 -9.23
C PHE A 107 6.20 12.76 -10.54
N PRO A 108 6.94 12.75 -11.66
CA PRO A 108 6.37 13.09 -12.95
C PRO A 108 5.32 12.05 -13.36
N GLY A 109 4.20 12.54 -13.90
CA GLY A 109 3.10 11.71 -14.36
C GLY A 109 2.15 12.53 -15.24
N TRP A 110 1.13 11.87 -15.77
CA TRP A 110 0.07 12.54 -16.51
C TRP A 110 -1.06 12.96 -15.57
N ASP A 111 -1.69 14.08 -15.90
CA ASP A 111 -2.93 14.46 -15.24
C ASP A 111 -4.01 13.39 -15.45
N PRO A 112 -4.86 13.14 -14.44
CA PRO A 112 -5.91 12.14 -14.55
C PRO A 112 -6.90 12.53 -15.65
N THR A 113 -7.09 11.65 -16.63
CA THR A 113 -8.01 11.86 -17.76
C THR A 113 -9.35 11.15 -17.60
N SER A 114 -9.47 10.26 -16.61
CA SER A 114 -10.67 9.45 -16.33
C SER A 114 -10.97 9.45 -14.83
N SER A 115 -12.25 9.33 -14.48
CA SER A 115 -12.69 9.19 -13.09
C SER A 115 -13.49 7.92 -12.89
N HIS A 116 -13.35 7.32 -11.72
CA HIS A 116 -13.98 6.05 -11.38
C HIS A 116 -14.86 6.20 -10.15
N LEU A 117 -16.05 5.59 -10.17
CA LEU A 117 -16.91 5.48 -9.00
C LEU A 117 -16.86 4.05 -8.49
N ILE A 118 -16.67 3.87 -7.19
CA ILE A 118 -16.73 2.57 -6.54
C ILE A 118 -17.79 2.64 -5.45
N ALA A 119 -18.73 1.70 -5.44
CA ALA A 119 -19.78 1.61 -4.45
C ALA A 119 -20.02 0.16 -4.02
N GLU A 120 -20.46 -0.01 -2.78
CA GLU A 120 -21.07 -1.26 -2.29
C GLU A 120 -22.58 -1.06 -2.27
N VAL A 121 -23.31 -1.92 -2.99
CA VAL A 121 -24.75 -1.75 -3.24
C VAL A 121 -25.49 -3.07 -3.07
N GLU A 122 -26.74 -3.01 -2.63
CA GLU A 122 -27.68 -4.13 -2.75
C GLU A 122 -28.37 -4.04 -4.11
N LEU A 123 -28.48 -5.16 -4.81
CA LEU A 123 -29.13 -5.24 -6.11
C LEU A 123 -30.47 -5.98 -5.98
N VAL A 124 -31.49 -5.47 -6.65
CA VAL A 124 -32.83 -6.08 -6.70
C VAL A 124 -32.85 -7.29 -7.64
N GLU A 125 -32.01 -7.28 -8.66
CA GLU A 125 -31.89 -8.31 -9.68
C GLU A 125 -30.45 -8.81 -9.79
N GLU A 126 -30.27 -10.07 -10.22
CA GLU A 126 -28.94 -10.63 -10.42
C GLU A 126 -28.28 -10.02 -11.68
N PRO A 127 -27.12 -9.36 -11.54
CA PRO A 127 -26.46 -8.72 -12.67
C PRO A 127 -25.61 -9.71 -13.48
N ALA A 128 -25.16 -9.25 -14.65
CA ALA A 128 -24.01 -9.85 -15.29
C ALA A 128 -22.73 -9.56 -14.46
N TRP A 129 -22.12 -10.61 -13.94
CA TRP A 129 -20.89 -10.52 -13.14
C TRP A 129 -19.66 -10.26 -13.99
N GLY A 130 -18.67 -9.59 -13.41
CA GLY A 130 -17.37 -9.34 -14.02
C GLY A 130 -17.28 -7.98 -14.71
N LEU A 131 -16.32 -7.85 -15.64
CA LEU A 131 -16.07 -6.63 -16.39
C LEU A 131 -17.01 -6.55 -17.59
N CYS A 132 -17.83 -5.52 -17.62
CA CYS A 132 -18.76 -5.22 -18.68
C CYS A 132 -18.30 -3.97 -19.45
N ARG A 133 -18.52 -4.00 -20.77
CA ARG A 133 -18.31 -2.85 -21.64
C ARG A 133 -19.54 -2.68 -22.51
N ASP A 134 -20.29 -1.61 -22.28
CA ASP A 134 -21.54 -1.35 -22.97
C ASP A 134 -21.73 0.15 -23.26
N ALA A 135 -22.96 0.54 -23.61
CA ALA A 135 -23.31 1.93 -23.93
C ALA A 135 -23.15 2.89 -22.74
N LEU A 136 -23.10 2.40 -21.49
CA LEU A 136 -22.86 3.20 -20.28
C LEU A 136 -21.38 3.34 -19.95
N GLY A 137 -20.50 2.64 -20.67
CA GLY A 137 -19.05 2.70 -20.51
C GLY A 137 -18.46 1.37 -20.06
N ILE A 138 -17.34 1.42 -19.34
CA ILE A 138 -16.73 0.24 -18.73
C ILE A 138 -17.18 0.21 -17.27
N HIS A 139 -17.68 -0.93 -16.81
CA HIS A 139 -18.01 -1.12 -15.41
C HIS A 139 -17.74 -2.55 -14.97
N SER A 140 -17.56 -2.79 -13.67
CA SER A 140 -17.40 -4.13 -13.13
C SER A 140 -18.29 -4.34 -11.92
N LEU A 141 -18.97 -5.49 -11.89
CA LEU A 141 -19.75 -5.96 -10.75
C LEU A 141 -19.11 -7.23 -10.19
N SER A 142 -18.78 -7.20 -8.91
CA SER A 142 -18.18 -8.33 -8.20
C SER A 142 -18.97 -8.62 -6.94
N SER A 143 -19.31 -9.88 -6.73
CA SER A 143 -19.87 -10.35 -5.46
C SER A 143 -18.82 -10.27 -4.34
N MET A 144 -19.22 -9.80 -3.16
CA MET A 144 -18.38 -9.81 -1.96
C MET A 144 -18.51 -11.10 -1.14
N GLY A 145 -19.31 -12.07 -1.59
CA GLY A 145 -19.62 -13.34 -0.93
C GLY A 145 -21.10 -13.70 -1.05
N ASP A 146 -21.48 -14.92 -0.66
CA ASP A 146 -22.87 -15.39 -0.77
C ASP A 146 -23.85 -14.48 0.01
N GLY A 147 -24.73 -13.79 -0.72
CA GLY A 147 -25.77 -12.90 -0.18
C GLY A 147 -25.29 -11.54 0.33
N GLY A 148 -24.01 -11.20 0.15
CA GLY A 148 -23.45 -9.90 0.56
C GLY A 148 -23.65 -8.78 -0.45
N PRO A 149 -23.40 -7.52 -0.07
CA PRO A 149 -23.48 -6.37 -0.99
C PRO A 149 -22.54 -6.56 -2.19
N VAL A 150 -22.96 -6.04 -3.34
CA VAL A 150 -22.21 -6.07 -4.60
C VAL A 150 -21.30 -4.87 -4.68
N ARG A 151 -20.04 -5.08 -5.05
CA ARG A 151 -19.13 -3.99 -5.36
C ARG A 151 -19.25 -3.62 -6.83
N ARG A 152 -19.70 -2.39 -7.10
CA ARG A 152 -19.77 -1.80 -8.44
C ARG A 152 -18.63 -0.82 -8.63
N CYS A 153 -17.94 -0.91 -9.76
CA CYS A 153 -16.96 0.07 -10.23
C CYS A 153 -17.39 0.58 -11.61
N ASP A 154 -17.58 1.88 -11.79
CA ASP A 154 -17.89 2.49 -13.10
C ASP A 154 -16.71 3.37 -13.55
N ILE A 155 -16.34 3.27 -14.83
CA ILE A 155 -15.34 4.10 -15.50
C ILE A 155 -16.07 5.16 -16.33
N ARG A 156 -15.83 6.44 -16.02
CA ARG A 156 -16.26 7.58 -16.85
C ARG A 156 -15.09 8.17 -17.62
#